data_AF-A0A8J4FG64-F1
#
_entry.id   AF-A0A8J4FG64-F1
#
_cell.length_a   1.000
_cell.length_b   1.000
_cell.length_c   1.000
_cell.angle_alpha   90.00
_cell.angle_beta   90.00
_cell.angle_gamma   90.00
#
_symmetry.space_group_name_H-M   'P 1'
#
loop_
_entity.id
_entity.type
_entity.pdbx_description
1 polymer ?
#
loop_
_entity_poly.entity_id
_entity_poly.type
_entity_poly.pdbx_seq_one_letter_code
_entity_poly.pdbx_strand_id
1 'polypeptide(L)'
;MGVISRDVTLSKFGQRGGRRIRAASSRSHGSVITSKKVLHVIRHGATEMAAYMALHKYGSPHQEPLRDPLLYDTVLTREGLRKVQQLAPQVASLQPRPEAVLVSPLTRCLQTATATCQLLLAQHQVPMVAEPLLRERLTLSSEVGRFPSELRVDFPGIRFPANMPNIWWYTATPDADPRHITREPQGVYEERLAALRQLLAGRPERCLLLVTHWGILQALTGADLQPGEMRTVEVQL
;
A
#
# COMPACT_ATOMS: atom_id res chain seq x y z
N MET A 1 72.05 -22.91 -37.12
CA MET A 1 71.43 -24.07 -36.44
C MET A 1 72.22 -24.32 -35.15
N GLY A 2 71.84 -23.66 -34.06
CA GLY A 2 72.51 -23.72 -32.75
C GLY A 2 71.54 -24.31 -31.72
N VAL A 3 71.85 -25.43 -31.04
CA VAL A 3 72.78 -25.68 -29.91
C VAL A 3 72.24 -25.17 -28.57
N ILE A 4 72.24 -26.12 -27.63
CA ILE A 4 71.76 -26.12 -26.26
C ILE A 4 72.69 -25.32 -25.33
N SER A 5 72.11 -24.80 -24.24
CA SER A 5 72.65 -24.75 -22.86
C SER A 5 73.08 -23.39 -22.25
N ARG A 6 72.58 -23.24 -21.00
CA ARG A 6 73.17 -22.66 -19.78
C ARG A 6 73.13 -21.15 -19.51
N ASP A 7 72.52 -20.87 -18.35
CA ASP A 7 72.92 -19.98 -17.25
C ASP A 7 73.72 -18.70 -17.56
N VAL A 8 73.29 -17.58 -16.98
CA VAL A 8 74.02 -16.87 -15.92
C VAL A 8 73.25 -15.60 -15.48
N THR A 9 73.19 -15.47 -14.15
CA THR A 9 72.87 -14.33 -13.29
C THR A 9 73.43 -12.99 -13.75
N LEU A 10 72.71 -11.87 -13.54
CA LEU A 10 73.30 -10.62 -12.99
C LEU A 10 72.28 -9.50 -12.69
N SER A 11 72.37 -9.02 -11.44
CA SER A 11 72.31 -7.63 -10.97
C SER A 11 71.01 -6.79 -11.01
N LYS A 12 70.53 -6.54 -9.78
CA LYS A 12 70.02 -5.28 -9.20
C LYS A 12 70.16 -4.01 -10.07
N PHE A 13 69.12 -3.18 -10.13
CA PHE A 13 69.07 -1.82 -9.56
C PHE A 13 67.71 -1.16 -9.85
N GLY A 14 67.13 -0.46 -8.87
CA GLY A 14 66.05 0.50 -9.11
C GLY A 14 64.82 0.39 -8.20
N GLN A 15 64.98 0.59 -6.88
CA GLN A 15 63.85 0.99 -6.04
C GLN A 15 63.47 2.44 -6.36
N ARG A 16 62.24 2.69 -6.83
CA ARG A 16 61.52 3.96 -6.62
C ARG A 16 60.07 3.68 -6.29
N GLY A 17 59.60 4.33 -5.22
CA GLY A 17 58.40 3.98 -4.46
C GLY A 17 57.09 4.06 -5.24
N GLY A 18 56.32 2.97 -5.17
CA GLY A 18 54.91 2.94 -5.50
C GLY A 18 54.06 3.31 -4.29
N ARG A 19 53.43 4.50 -4.33
CA ARG A 19 52.32 4.87 -3.45
C ARG A 19 51.24 3.80 -3.53
N ARG A 20 50.92 3.15 -2.40
CA ARG A 20 49.71 2.34 -2.24
C ARG A 20 48.50 3.25 -2.40
N ILE A 21 47.83 3.21 -3.54
CA ILE A 21 46.48 3.74 -3.70
C ILE A 21 45.55 2.74 -3.02
N ARG A 22 45.11 3.04 -1.80
CA ARG A 22 43.93 2.39 -1.21
C ARG A 22 42.72 2.95 -1.95
N ALA A 23 42.10 2.12 -2.78
CA ALA A 23 40.77 2.41 -3.30
C ALA A 23 39.80 2.45 -2.12
N ALA A 24 39.38 3.65 -1.73
CA ALA A 24 38.27 3.85 -0.81
C ALA A 24 36.98 3.58 -1.60
N SER A 25 36.38 2.40 -1.41
CA SER A 25 35.01 2.16 -1.84
C SER A 25 34.08 2.94 -0.91
N SER A 26 33.75 4.18 -1.28
CA SER A 26 32.69 4.94 -0.61
C SER A 26 31.35 4.28 -0.93
N ARG A 27 30.88 3.38 -0.07
CA ARG A 27 29.46 3.06 -0.01
C ARG A 27 28.77 4.32 0.51
N SER A 28 28.15 5.07 -0.39
CA SER A 28 27.18 6.10 -0.02
C SER A 28 26.10 5.41 0.79
N HIS A 29 26.17 5.51 2.11
CA HIS A 29 25.03 5.24 2.98
C HIS A 29 24.00 6.32 2.64
N GLY A 30 23.11 5.99 1.71
CA GLY A 30 21.91 6.79 1.50
C GLY A 30 21.22 6.88 2.85
N SER A 31 21.18 8.08 3.42
CA SER A 31 20.40 8.35 4.62
C SER A 31 18.97 7.89 4.31
N VAL A 32 18.51 6.85 5.02
CA VAL A 32 17.11 6.45 4.97
C VAL A 32 16.34 7.68 5.45
N ILE A 33 15.56 8.28 4.54
CA ILE A 33 14.73 9.44 4.87
C ILE A 33 13.70 8.94 5.87
N THR A 34 13.90 9.27 7.15
CA THR A 34 12.93 8.97 8.18
C THR A 34 12.05 10.20 8.40
N SER A 35 10.73 10.02 8.33
CA SER A 35 9.76 11.12 8.50
C SER A 35 8.73 10.77 9.55
N LYS A 36 8.58 11.63 10.57
CA LYS A 36 7.51 11.50 11.55
C LYS A 36 6.20 12.02 10.93
N LYS A 37 5.18 11.17 10.89
CA LYS A 37 3.83 11.51 10.38
C LYS A 37 2.77 11.27 11.43
N VAL A 38 1.69 12.05 11.38
CA VAL A 38 0.42 11.75 12.04
C VAL A 38 -0.49 11.11 11.03
N LEU A 39 -0.96 9.90 11.32
CA LEU A 39 -1.95 9.21 10.49
C LEU A 39 -3.25 9.11 11.27
N HIS A 40 -4.28 9.77 10.77
CA HIS A 40 -5.65 9.34 11.02
C HIS A 40 -5.93 8.16 10.11
N VAL A 41 -6.43 7.07 10.65
CA VAL A 41 -6.68 5.85 9.88
C VAL A 41 -8.11 5.39 10.09
N ILE A 42 -8.75 4.93 9.02
CA ILE A 42 -10.09 4.35 9.02
C ILE A 42 -10.02 2.99 8.32
N ARG A 43 -10.49 1.94 9.00
CA ARG A 43 -10.78 0.68 8.32
C ARG A 43 -12.13 0.82 7.61
N HIS A 44 -12.21 0.37 6.36
CA HIS A 44 -13.48 0.36 5.62
C HIS A 44 -14.64 -0.26 6.43
N GLY A 45 -15.88 0.13 6.12
CA GLY A 45 -17.08 -0.43 6.75
C GLY A 45 -17.32 -1.90 6.44
N ALA A 46 -18.34 -2.50 7.04
CA ALA A 46 -18.74 -3.89 6.76
C ALA A 46 -19.14 -4.08 5.29
N THR A 47 -18.76 -5.21 4.68
CA THR A 47 -18.91 -5.48 3.24
C THR A 47 -19.79 -6.69 2.96
N GLU A 48 -20.26 -6.80 1.72
CA GLU A 48 -21.00 -7.98 1.24
C GLU A 48 -20.17 -9.26 1.34
N MET A 49 -18.87 -9.22 1.00
CA MET A 49 -17.98 -10.39 1.15
C MET A 49 -17.90 -10.83 2.61
N ALA A 50 -17.71 -9.90 3.55
CA ALA A 50 -17.64 -10.24 4.98
C ALA A 50 -18.97 -10.84 5.48
N ALA A 51 -20.10 -10.30 5.04
CA ALA A 51 -21.42 -10.84 5.36
C ALA A 51 -21.60 -12.26 4.78
N TYR A 52 -21.20 -12.48 3.53
CA TYR A 52 -21.22 -13.79 2.90
C TYR A 52 -20.36 -14.80 3.70
N MET A 53 -19.12 -14.44 4.02
CA MET A 53 -18.20 -15.30 4.77
C MET A 53 -18.74 -15.65 6.16
N ALA A 54 -19.37 -14.70 6.85
CA ALA A 54 -19.97 -14.92 8.17
C ALA A 54 -21.13 -15.93 8.12
N LEU A 55 -22.01 -15.83 7.10
CA LEU A 55 -23.12 -16.76 6.90
C LEU A 55 -22.65 -18.17 6.53
N HIS A 56 -21.54 -18.26 5.80
CA HIS A 56 -21.02 -19.53 5.29
C HIS A 56 -19.88 -20.11 6.14
N LYS A 57 -19.61 -19.54 7.33
CA LYS A 57 -18.63 -20.00 8.33
C LYS A 57 -17.20 -20.19 7.80
N TYR A 58 -16.74 -19.26 6.94
CA TYR A 58 -15.37 -19.28 6.42
C TYR A 58 -14.33 -19.43 7.55
N GLY A 59 -13.44 -20.41 7.44
CA GLY A 59 -12.41 -20.70 8.45
C GLY A 59 -12.82 -21.71 9.54
N SER A 60 -14.01 -22.31 9.47
CA SER A 60 -14.40 -23.40 10.37
C SER A 60 -13.70 -24.73 9.98
N PRO A 61 -13.13 -25.48 10.95
CA PRO A 61 -12.41 -26.72 10.68
C PRO A 61 -13.30 -27.87 10.17
N HIS A 62 -14.62 -27.69 10.16
CA HIS A 62 -15.61 -28.72 9.79
C HIS A 62 -16.31 -28.47 8.45
N GLN A 63 -15.78 -27.59 7.61
CA GLN A 63 -16.32 -27.35 6.27
C GLN A 63 -15.27 -27.62 5.19
N GLU A 64 -15.75 -28.19 4.08
CA GLU A 64 -15.06 -28.15 2.79
C GLU A 64 -14.52 -26.73 2.55
N PRO A 65 -13.32 -26.55 1.98
CA PRO A 65 -12.76 -25.22 1.78
C PRO A 65 -13.77 -24.35 1.02
N LEU A 66 -14.28 -23.32 1.69
CA LEU A 66 -15.29 -22.43 1.11
C LEU A 66 -14.72 -21.86 -0.18
N ARG A 67 -15.33 -22.22 -1.30
CA ARG A 67 -14.96 -21.68 -2.61
C ARG A 67 -15.21 -20.19 -2.60
N ASP A 68 -14.28 -19.44 -3.17
CA ASP A 68 -14.45 -18.00 -3.39
C ASP A 68 -15.79 -17.76 -4.12
N PRO A 69 -16.67 -16.89 -3.59
CA PRO A 69 -18.00 -16.68 -4.17
C PRO A 69 -17.99 -15.81 -5.42
N LEU A 70 -16.82 -15.40 -5.90
CA LEU A 70 -16.62 -14.53 -7.05
C LEU A 70 -17.34 -13.17 -6.91
N LEU A 71 -17.43 -12.67 -5.68
CA LEU A 71 -17.92 -11.32 -5.37
C LEU A 71 -16.79 -10.31 -5.56
N TYR A 72 -16.63 -9.86 -6.80
CA TYR A 72 -15.59 -8.91 -7.20
C TYR A 72 -15.83 -7.51 -6.64
N ASP A 73 -14.75 -6.85 -6.20
CA ASP A 73 -14.72 -5.47 -5.66
C ASP A 73 -15.94 -5.10 -4.80
N THR A 74 -16.24 -5.95 -3.81
CA THR A 74 -17.48 -5.80 -3.02
C THR A 74 -17.67 -4.43 -2.41
N VAL A 75 -18.95 -4.03 -2.35
CA VAL A 75 -19.41 -2.80 -1.73
C VAL A 75 -19.62 -2.98 -0.22
N LEU A 76 -19.83 -1.86 0.47
CA LEU A 76 -20.33 -1.85 1.83
C LEU A 76 -21.76 -2.41 1.88
N THR A 77 -22.07 -3.14 2.94
CA THR A 77 -23.49 -3.43 3.25
C THR A 77 -24.23 -2.14 3.60
N ARG A 78 -25.56 -2.17 3.52
CA ARG A 78 -26.40 -1.02 3.93
C ARG A 78 -26.11 -0.58 5.37
N GLU A 79 -25.91 -1.53 6.27
CA GLU A 79 -25.55 -1.27 7.66
C GLU A 79 -24.13 -0.75 7.81
N GLY A 80 -23.18 -1.32 7.06
CA GLY A 80 -21.80 -0.85 6.98
C GLY A 80 -21.73 0.62 6.56
N LEU A 81 -22.48 1.01 5.53
CA LEU A 81 -22.59 2.39 5.06
C LEU A 81 -23.15 3.32 6.14
N ARG A 82 -24.26 2.94 6.79
CA ARG A 82 -24.84 3.74 7.89
C ARG A 82 -23.86 3.95 9.04
N LYS A 83 -23.12 2.91 9.43
CA LYS A 83 -22.13 3.00 10.51
C LYS A 83 -21.00 3.97 10.16
N VAL A 84 -20.45 3.91 8.96
CA VAL A 84 -19.36 4.83 8.57
C VAL A 84 -19.85 6.28 8.39
N GLN A 85 -21.10 6.50 7.96
CA GLN A 85 -21.68 7.84 7.90
C GLN A 85 -21.70 8.55 9.26
N GLN A 86 -21.86 7.80 10.36
CA GLN A 86 -21.85 8.34 11.72
C GLN A 86 -20.48 8.90 12.13
N LEU A 87 -19.39 8.53 11.45
CA LEU A 87 -18.05 9.06 11.72
C LEU A 87 -17.84 10.47 11.14
N ALA A 88 -18.72 10.96 10.26
CA ALA A 88 -18.47 12.20 9.53
C ALA A 88 -18.22 13.44 10.43
N PRO A 89 -18.99 13.67 11.51
CA PRO A 89 -18.70 14.78 12.43
C PRO A 89 -17.36 14.63 13.15
N GLN A 90 -16.98 13.40 13.50
CA GLN A 90 -15.70 13.11 14.15
C GLN A 90 -14.52 13.33 13.19
N VAL A 91 -14.67 12.92 11.93
CA VAL A 91 -13.65 13.15 10.89
C VAL A 91 -13.48 14.66 10.62
N ALA A 92 -14.58 15.41 10.58
CA ALA A 92 -14.55 16.86 10.38
C ALA A 92 -13.88 17.63 11.54
N SER A 93 -13.88 17.07 12.75
CA SER A 93 -13.29 17.67 13.94
C SER A 93 -11.89 17.15 14.30
N LEU A 94 -11.30 16.31 13.45
CA LEU A 94 -9.96 15.74 13.66
C LEU A 94 -8.91 16.83 13.89
N GLN A 95 -8.05 16.58 14.89
CA GLN A 95 -6.89 17.41 15.18
C GLN A 95 -5.63 16.52 15.35
N PRO A 96 -4.48 16.91 14.76
CA PRO A 96 -4.33 17.99 13.78
C PRO A 96 -5.14 17.72 12.51
N ARG A 97 -5.69 18.77 11.89
CA ARG A 97 -6.49 18.60 10.67
C ARG A 97 -5.72 17.81 9.58
N PRO A 98 -6.32 16.80 8.92
CA PRO A 98 -5.69 16.11 7.80
C PRO A 98 -5.46 17.07 6.63
N GLU A 99 -4.24 17.02 6.08
CA GLU A 99 -3.82 17.85 4.94
C GLU A 99 -4.13 17.18 3.60
N ALA A 100 -4.25 15.85 3.59
CA ALA A 100 -4.76 15.06 2.48
C ALA A 100 -5.46 13.78 2.98
N VAL A 101 -6.39 13.27 2.18
CA VAL A 101 -7.01 11.97 2.35
C VAL A 101 -6.50 11.03 1.27
N LEU A 102 -5.89 9.91 1.67
CA LEU A 102 -5.48 8.84 0.76
C LEU A 102 -6.41 7.64 0.95
N VAL A 103 -6.91 7.10 -0.15
CA VAL A 103 -7.97 6.08 -0.13
C VAL A 103 -7.56 4.90 -0.99
N SER A 104 -7.71 3.68 -0.48
CA SER A 104 -7.58 2.50 -1.33
C SER A 104 -8.60 2.53 -2.48
N PRO A 105 -8.24 2.15 -3.72
CA PRO A 105 -9.18 2.20 -4.84
C PRO A 105 -10.22 1.07 -4.86
N LEU A 106 -10.26 0.19 -3.86
CA LEU A 106 -11.34 -0.79 -3.71
C LEU A 106 -12.64 -0.07 -3.32
N THR A 107 -13.75 -0.43 -3.95
CA THR A 107 -15.03 0.28 -3.89
C THR A 107 -15.51 0.50 -2.45
N ARG A 108 -15.36 -0.51 -1.56
CA ARG A 108 -15.65 -0.38 -0.12
C ARG A 108 -14.91 0.75 0.59
N CYS A 109 -13.65 1.02 0.22
CA CYS A 109 -12.87 2.11 0.79
C CYS A 109 -13.30 3.46 0.21
N LEU A 110 -13.59 3.51 -1.10
CA LEU A 110 -14.09 4.72 -1.75
C LEU A 110 -15.46 5.14 -1.20
N GLN A 111 -16.38 4.18 -0.97
CA GLN A 111 -17.65 4.42 -0.29
C GLN A 111 -17.46 4.88 1.16
N THR A 112 -16.54 4.25 1.88
CA THR A 112 -16.22 4.66 3.26
C THR A 112 -15.70 6.10 3.27
N ALA A 113 -14.71 6.43 2.44
CA ALA A 113 -14.12 7.77 2.39
C ALA A 113 -15.14 8.84 1.97
N THR A 114 -15.99 8.55 0.99
CA THR A 114 -17.07 9.44 0.55
C THR A 114 -18.03 9.74 1.71
N ALA A 115 -18.44 8.71 2.45
CA ALA A 115 -19.37 8.85 3.57
C ALA A 115 -18.75 9.57 4.78
N THR A 116 -17.52 9.22 5.15
CA THR A 116 -16.87 9.76 6.35
C THR A 116 -16.32 11.17 6.12
N CYS A 117 -15.92 11.52 4.90
CA CYS A 117 -15.31 12.80 4.59
C CYS A 117 -16.27 13.78 3.90
N GLN A 118 -17.57 13.48 3.82
CA GLN A 118 -18.57 14.33 3.15
C GLN A 118 -18.52 15.80 3.60
N LEU A 119 -18.27 16.05 4.89
CA LEU A 119 -18.16 17.41 5.44
C LEU A 119 -16.84 18.11 5.04
N LEU A 120 -15.74 17.36 4.92
CA LEU A 120 -14.47 17.88 4.41
C LEU A 120 -14.56 18.20 2.91
N LEU A 121 -15.30 17.38 2.15
CA LEU A 121 -15.53 17.54 0.71
C LEU A 121 -16.42 18.75 0.41
N ALA A 122 -17.53 18.92 1.13
CA ALA A 122 -18.45 20.05 0.95
C ALA A 122 -17.76 21.41 1.17
N GLN A 123 -16.68 21.41 1.94
CA GLN A 123 -15.89 22.60 2.21
C GLN A 123 -14.74 22.82 1.22
N HIS A 124 -14.48 21.88 0.28
CA HIS A 124 -13.34 21.88 -0.63
C HIS A 124 -11.96 22.04 0.05
N GLN A 125 -11.85 21.64 1.32
CA GLN A 125 -10.69 22.00 2.15
C GLN A 125 -9.55 20.97 2.13
N VAL A 126 -9.81 19.72 1.72
CA VAL A 126 -8.80 18.63 1.78
C VAL A 126 -8.85 17.79 0.50
N PRO A 127 -7.73 17.62 -0.23
CA PRO A 127 -7.69 16.76 -1.41
C PRO A 127 -7.89 15.29 -1.00
N MET A 128 -8.76 14.59 -1.73
CA MET A 128 -8.93 13.15 -1.62
C MET A 128 -8.36 12.46 -2.86
N VAL A 129 -7.43 11.53 -2.66
CA VAL A 129 -6.67 10.89 -3.73
C VAL A 129 -6.72 9.37 -3.57
N ALA A 130 -7.01 8.66 -4.66
CA ALA A 130 -6.90 7.20 -4.70
C ALA A 130 -5.42 6.79 -4.74
N GLU A 131 -5.03 5.87 -3.86
CA GLU A 131 -3.65 5.38 -3.72
C GLU A 131 -3.63 3.84 -3.80
N PRO A 132 -3.23 3.25 -4.94
CA PRO A 132 -3.18 1.81 -5.16
C PRO A 132 -2.38 1.03 -4.11
N LEU A 133 -1.32 1.61 -3.56
CA LEU A 133 -0.50 0.95 -2.54
C LEU A 133 -1.28 0.65 -1.25
N LEU A 134 -2.39 1.36 -0.99
CA LEU A 134 -3.30 1.13 0.13
C LEU A 134 -4.26 -0.06 -0.07
N ARG A 135 -4.17 -0.84 -1.15
CA ARG A 135 -5.05 -2.00 -1.36
C ARG A 135 -4.77 -3.14 -0.38
N GLU A 136 -5.81 -3.91 -0.05
CA GLU A 136 -5.65 -5.15 0.73
C GLU A 136 -4.80 -6.16 -0.04
N ARG A 137 -4.21 -7.10 0.69
CA ARG A 137 -3.54 -8.23 0.08
C ARG A 137 -4.54 -9.09 -0.69
N LEU A 138 -4.27 -9.32 -1.98
CA LEU A 138 -5.19 -10.09 -2.83
C LEU A 138 -5.22 -11.54 -2.36
N THR A 139 -6.36 -11.98 -1.84
CA THR A 139 -6.57 -13.38 -1.44
C THR A 139 -7.92 -13.95 -1.87
N LEU A 140 -8.90 -13.07 -2.14
CA LEU A 140 -10.23 -13.39 -2.63
C LEU A 140 -10.57 -12.50 -3.83
N SER A 141 -11.66 -12.81 -4.53
CA SER A 141 -12.20 -12.01 -5.63
C SER A 141 -12.53 -10.57 -5.23
N SER A 142 -12.86 -10.32 -3.96
CA SER A 142 -13.17 -8.99 -3.44
C SER A 142 -12.00 -7.98 -3.50
N GLU A 143 -10.80 -8.45 -3.82
CA GLU A 143 -9.56 -7.67 -3.89
C GLU A 143 -9.11 -7.44 -5.34
N VAL A 144 -9.82 -8.03 -6.30
CA VAL A 144 -9.75 -7.69 -7.71
C VAL A 144 -10.61 -6.45 -7.92
N GLY A 145 -9.97 -5.35 -8.30
CA GLY A 145 -10.60 -4.03 -8.39
C GLY A 145 -11.29 -3.75 -9.72
N ARG A 146 -11.69 -2.48 -9.88
CA ARG A 146 -12.28 -1.92 -11.10
C ARG A 146 -11.33 -0.94 -11.76
N PHE A 147 -11.57 -0.62 -13.03
CA PHE A 147 -10.71 0.31 -13.75
C PHE A 147 -10.89 1.74 -13.21
N PRO A 148 -9.82 2.56 -13.18
CA PRO A 148 -9.92 3.95 -12.77
C PRO A 148 -10.96 4.75 -13.57
N SER A 149 -11.19 4.42 -14.84
CA SER A 149 -12.23 5.07 -15.67
C SER A 149 -13.64 4.85 -15.13
N GLU A 150 -13.94 3.64 -14.64
CA GLU A 150 -15.24 3.30 -14.07
C GLU A 150 -15.38 3.93 -12.67
N LEU A 151 -14.34 3.84 -11.85
CA LEU A 151 -14.34 4.38 -10.49
C LEU A 151 -14.49 5.91 -10.48
N ARG A 152 -13.94 6.63 -11.46
CA ARG A 152 -14.12 8.09 -11.59
C ARG A 152 -15.58 8.50 -11.80
N VAL A 153 -16.36 7.67 -12.48
CA VAL A 153 -17.80 7.94 -12.72
C VAL A 153 -18.57 7.84 -11.41
N ASP A 154 -18.29 6.82 -10.60
CA ASP A 154 -19.00 6.57 -9.35
C ASP A 154 -18.51 7.46 -8.19
N PHE A 155 -17.25 7.92 -8.24
CA PHE A 155 -16.59 8.68 -7.18
C PHE A 155 -15.97 10.00 -7.69
N PRO A 156 -16.77 10.94 -8.23
CA PRO A 156 -16.25 12.16 -8.86
C PRO A 156 -15.52 13.12 -7.88
N GLY A 157 -15.75 12.98 -6.57
CA GLY A 157 -15.04 13.73 -5.54
C GLY A 157 -13.62 13.22 -5.22
N ILE A 158 -13.22 12.08 -5.80
CA ILE A 158 -11.94 11.42 -5.53
C ILE A 158 -11.03 11.56 -6.75
N ARG A 159 -9.81 12.07 -6.54
CA ARG A 159 -8.82 12.21 -7.61
C ARG A 159 -8.09 10.89 -7.81
N PHE A 160 -8.11 10.38 -9.03
CA PHE A 160 -7.34 9.20 -9.43
C PHE A 160 -6.11 9.65 -10.22
N PRO A 161 -4.87 9.31 -9.80
CA PRO A 161 -3.65 9.72 -10.49
C PRO A 161 -3.69 9.38 -11.99
N ALA A 162 -3.19 10.30 -12.83
CA ALA A 162 -3.22 10.13 -14.28
C ALA A 162 -2.38 8.93 -14.75
N ASN A 163 -1.31 8.60 -14.02
CA ASN A 163 -0.43 7.45 -14.26
C ASN A 163 -0.87 6.17 -13.54
N MET A 164 -2.05 6.14 -12.91
CA MET A 164 -2.56 4.94 -12.28
C MET A 164 -2.90 3.89 -13.36
N PRO A 165 -2.34 2.67 -13.30
CA PRO A 165 -2.63 1.64 -14.29
C PRO A 165 -4.09 1.19 -14.20
N ASN A 166 -4.65 0.73 -15.32
CA ASN A 166 -6.01 0.17 -15.34
C ASN A 166 -6.14 -1.05 -14.42
N ILE A 167 -5.10 -1.90 -14.43
CA ILE A 167 -4.94 -3.00 -13.49
C ILE A 167 -3.94 -2.56 -12.43
N TRP A 168 -4.45 -2.23 -11.26
CA TRP A 168 -3.65 -1.73 -10.12
C TRP A 168 -3.60 -2.72 -8.95
N TRP A 169 -4.35 -3.83 -9.05
CA TRP A 169 -4.27 -4.95 -8.12
C TRP A 169 -3.23 -5.97 -8.60
N TYR A 170 -2.95 -6.96 -7.75
CA TYR A 170 -1.97 -7.99 -8.06
C TYR A 170 -2.46 -8.92 -9.17
N THR A 171 -1.59 -9.23 -10.13
CA THR A 171 -1.74 -10.33 -11.09
C THR A 171 -0.48 -11.19 -11.06
N ALA A 172 -0.59 -12.48 -11.38
CA ALA A 172 0.55 -13.39 -11.36
C ALA A 172 1.66 -12.95 -12.33
N THR A 173 1.25 -12.50 -13.51
CA THR A 173 2.10 -11.94 -14.57
C THR A 173 1.36 -10.77 -15.23
N PRO A 174 2.07 -9.91 -15.99
CA PRO A 174 1.44 -8.81 -16.74
C PRO A 174 0.37 -9.28 -17.74
N ASP A 175 0.54 -10.48 -18.30
CA ASP A 175 -0.35 -11.05 -19.32
C ASP A 175 -1.44 -12.00 -18.75
N ALA A 176 -1.47 -12.20 -17.43
CA ALA A 176 -2.48 -13.03 -16.79
C ALA A 176 -3.88 -12.40 -16.89
N ASP A 177 -4.93 -13.23 -16.92
CA ASP A 177 -6.30 -12.73 -16.79
C ASP A 177 -6.44 -11.93 -15.47
N PRO A 178 -6.74 -10.63 -15.53
CA PRO A 178 -6.80 -9.79 -14.34
C PRO A 178 -7.96 -10.15 -13.40
N ARG A 179 -8.93 -10.96 -13.85
CA ARG A 179 -10.01 -11.49 -13.00
C ARG A 179 -9.67 -12.82 -12.34
N HIS A 180 -8.57 -13.46 -12.73
CA HIS A 180 -8.13 -14.69 -12.12
C HIS A 180 -7.58 -14.43 -10.71
N ILE A 181 -8.14 -15.13 -9.72
CA ILE A 181 -7.83 -14.90 -8.30
C ILE A 181 -6.50 -15.58 -7.97
N THR A 182 -5.43 -14.81 -8.02
CA THR A 182 -4.10 -15.26 -7.61
C THR A 182 -3.75 -14.65 -6.28
N ARG A 183 -3.52 -15.48 -5.25
CA ARG A 183 -3.07 -15.00 -3.94
C ARG A 183 -1.76 -14.21 -4.10
N GLU A 184 -1.76 -12.95 -3.66
CA GLU A 184 -0.58 -12.10 -3.66
C GLU A 184 0.50 -12.74 -2.77
N PRO A 185 1.69 -13.08 -3.32
CA PRO A 185 2.78 -13.66 -2.55
C PRO A 185 3.25 -12.74 -1.42
N GLN A 186 3.78 -13.33 -0.35
CA GLN A 186 4.22 -12.56 0.83
C GLN A 186 5.28 -11.52 0.47
N GLY A 187 6.31 -11.90 -0.31
CA GLY A 187 7.36 -10.98 -0.72
C GLY A 187 6.84 -9.80 -1.55
N VAL A 188 5.88 -10.02 -2.44
CA VAL A 188 5.25 -8.95 -3.24
C VAL A 188 4.46 -8.00 -2.35
N TYR A 189 3.73 -8.53 -1.37
CA TYR A 189 3.03 -7.72 -0.37
C TYR A 189 3.99 -6.87 0.47
N GLU A 190 5.12 -7.43 0.91
CA GLU A 190 6.15 -6.75 1.68
C GLU A 190 6.86 -5.65 0.89
N GLU A 191 7.21 -5.92 -0.37
CA GLU A 191 7.76 -4.92 -1.30
C GLU A 191 6.79 -3.75 -1.49
N ARG A 192 5.50 -4.05 -1.67
CA ARG A 192 4.45 -3.03 -1.79
C ARG A 192 4.28 -2.21 -0.51
N LEU A 193 4.38 -2.84 0.66
CA LEU A 193 4.36 -2.13 1.95
C LEU A 193 5.60 -1.23 2.12
N ALA A 194 6.77 -1.67 1.68
CA ALA A 194 7.97 -0.84 1.69
C ALA A 194 7.81 0.38 0.77
N ALA A 195 7.26 0.19 -0.44
CA ALA A 195 6.93 1.28 -1.36
C ALA A 195 5.89 2.25 -0.76
N LEU A 196 4.87 1.73 -0.07
CA LEU A 196 3.87 2.56 0.63
C LEU A 196 4.53 3.42 1.72
N ARG A 197 5.42 2.84 2.53
CA ARG A 197 6.15 3.58 3.57
C ARG A 197 7.01 4.69 2.97
N GLN A 198 7.75 4.39 1.90
CA GLN A 198 8.55 5.39 1.17
C GLN A 198 7.69 6.50 0.58
N LEU A 199 6.56 6.16 -0.04
CA LEU A 199 5.61 7.13 -0.57
C LEU A 199 5.13 8.06 0.54
N LEU A 200 4.62 7.51 1.63
CA LEU A 200 4.10 8.26 2.77
C LEU A 200 5.20 9.12 3.43
N ALA A 201 6.43 8.62 3.58
CA ALA A 201 7.56 9.38 4.12
C ALA A 201 7.94 10.57 3.23
N GLY A 202 7.92 10.37 1.90
CA GLY A 202 8.26 11.39 0.91
C GLY A 202 7.16 12.44 0.66
N ARG A 203 5.96 12.22 1.17
CA ARG A 203 4.87 13.20 1.08
C ARG A 203 5.19 14.48 1.87
N PRO A 204 4.83 15.68 1.37
CA PRO A 204 5.01 16.92 2.11
C PRO A 204 4.07 17.04 3.32
N GLU A 205 2.88 16.43 3.26
CA GLU A 205 1.90 16.48 4.35
C GLU A 205 2.45 15.82 5.62
N ARG A 206 2.24 16.45 6.77
CA ARG A 206 2.60 15.88 8.08
C ARG A 206 1.45 15.09 8.69
N CYS A 207 0.21 15.51 8.43
CA CYS A 207 -1.00 14.81 8.87
C CYS A 207 -1.80 14.30 7.66
N LEU A 208 -2.03 12.98 7.64
CA LEU A 208 -2.80 12.31 6.58
C LEU A 208 -3.98 11.56 7.17
N LEU A 209 -5.08 11.48 6.42
CA LEU A 209 -6.16 10.54 6.68
C LEU A 209 -6.06 9.38 5.68
N LEU A 210 -5.94 8.15 6.16
CA LEU A 210 -5.91 6.94 5.34
C LEU A 210 -7.22 6.17 5.50
N VAL A 211 -7.89 5.87 4.39
CA VAL A 211 -9.06 4.96 4.36
C VAL A 211 -8.66 3.68 3.63
N THR A 212 -8.49 2.60 4.38
CA THR A 212 -7.83 1.38 3.88
C THR A 212 -8.36 0.12 4.60
N HIS A 213 -7.59 -0.96 4.58
CA HIS A 213 -7.96 -2.31 5.00
C HIS A 213 -7.11 -2.77 6.17
N TRP A 214 -7.55 -3.83 6.83
CA TRP A 214 -6.92 -4.32 8.04
C TRP A 214 -5.44 -4.66 7.85
N GLY A 215 -5.05 -5.35 6.77
CA GLY A 215 -3.66 -5.75 6.55
C GLY A 215 -2.70 -4.57 6.47
N ILE A 216 -3.12 -3.49 5.80
CA ILE A 216 -2.35 -2.25 5.68
C ILE A 216 -2.26 -1.53 7.03
N LEU A 217 -3.37 -1.43 7.76
CA LEU A 217 -3.41 -0.77 9.07
C LEU A 217 -2.53 -1.47 10.08
N GLN A 218 -2.62 -2.79 10.16
CA GLN A 218 -1.78 -3.59 11.04
C GLN A 218 -0.30 -3.40 10.70
N ALA A 219 0.07 -3.48 9.41
CA ALA A 219 1.47 -3.36 8.98
C ALA A 219 2.06 -1.95 9.13
N LEU A 220 1.26 -0.90 8.97
CA LEU A 220 1.71 0.48 9.10
C LEU A 220 1.72 0.95 10.56
N THR A 221 0.73 0.55 11.36
CA THR A 221 0.41 1.20 12.63
C THR A 221 0.38 0.25 13.83
N GLY A 222 0.34 -1.06 13.61
CA GLY A 222 0.08 -2.06 14.65
C GLY A 222 -1.35 -2.02 15.22
N ALA A 223 -2.23 -1.16 14.71
CA ALA A 223 -3.60 -1.06 15.17
C ALA A 223 -4.47 -2.20 14.62
N ASP A 224 -5.20 -2.86 15.52
CA ASP A 224 -6.30 -3.75 15.16
C ASP A 224 -7.62 -2.98 15.27
N LEU A 225 -8.21 -2.65 14.11
CA LEU A 225 -9.44 -1.87 14.01
C LEU A 225 -10.56 -2.75 13.44
N GLN A 226 -11.76 -2.65 14.00
CA GLN A 226 -12.96 -3.26 13.43
C GLN A 226 -13.45 -2.48 12.19
N PRO A 227 -14.28 -3.09 11.32
CA PRO A 227 -14.86 -2.36 10.20
C PRO A 227 -15.62 -1.10 10.63
N GLY A 228 -15.29 0.02 10.01
CA GLY A 228 -15.84 1.34 10.35
C GLY A 228 -15.34 1.92 11.67
N GLU A 229 -14.14 1.53 12.12
CA GLU A 229 -13.44 2.21 13.22
C GLU A 229 -12.33 3.11 12.69
N MET A 230 -11.97 4.10 13.51
CA MET A 230 -10.91 5.04 13.23
C MET A 230 -9.94 5.21 14.41
N ARG A 231 -8.70 5.56 14.12
CA ARG A 231 -7.66 5.86 15.13
C ARG A 231 -6.71 6.93 14.63
N THR A 232 -6.13 7.69 15.55
CA THR A 232 -4.97 8.56 15.27
C THR A 232 -3.73 7.91 15.82
N VAL A 233 -2.67 7.83 15.01
CA VAL A 233 -1.37 7.30 15.40
C VAL A 233 -0.25 8.22 14.91
N GLU A 234 0.83 8.31 15.67
CA GLU A 234 2.09 8.84 15.17
C GLU A 234 2.94 7.67 14.69
N VAL A 235 3.51 7.79 13.49
CA VAL A 235 4.38 6.77 12.92
C VAL A 235 5.71 7.38 12.51
N GLN A 236 6.75 6.58 12.67
CA GLN A 236 8.05 6.82 12.06
C GLN A 236 8.11 6.00 10.77
N LEU A 237 8.12 6.69 9.64
CA LEU A 237 8.25 6.09 8.30
C LEU A 237 9.67 6.27 7.77
#